data_AF-A0A3C1FED8-F1
#
_entry.id   AF-A0A3C1FED8-F1
#
_cell.length_a   1.000
_cell.length_b   1.000
_cell.length_c   1.000
_cell.angle_alpha   90.00
_cell.angle_beta   90.00
_cell.angle_gamma   90.00
#
_symmetry.space_group_name_H-M   'P 1'
#
loop_
_entity.id
_entity.type
_entity.pdbx_description
1 polymer ?
#
loop_
_entity_poly.entity_id
_entity_poly.type
_entity_poly.pdbx_seq_one_letter_code
_entity_poly.pdbx_strand_id
1 'polypeptide(L)'
;MLGKLAFEIPIARDGSGLDDGPVRNVFTTGGRMLNYAKDGLPVESQNTTISAIIVVERYPLGENRFSQYYDGLENTAGRKLSIEECYAEVVRCRGTDLDVSLTTVRCVVHENPFARMPLPRDLFVGPYDERYGSKGEGWIRRVFAGVEVAKFDVAET
;
A
#
# COMPACT_ATOMS: atom_id res chain seq x y z
N MET A 1 0.30 -6.86 7.18
CA MET A 1 1.12 -8.09 7.09
C MET A 1 2.32 -8.06 8.05
N LEU A 2 2.20 -7.40 9.21
CA LEU A 2 3.25 -7.27 10.22
C LEU A 2 2.59 -7.39 11.61
N GLY A 3 2.28 -8.63 12.01
CA GLY A 3 1.74 -8.98 13.33
C GLY A 3 0.30 -8.53 13.63
N LYS A 4 -0.39 -9.26 14.52
CA LYS A 4 -1.55 -8.73 15.24
C LYS A 4 -1.08 -8.21 16.59
N LEU A 5 -1.29 -6.91 16.82
CA LEU A 5 -1.21 -6.32 18.15
C LEU A 5 -2.37 -6.88 18.98
N ALA A 6 -2.07 -7.44 20.14
CA ALA A 6 -3.07 -7.92 21.09
C ALA A 6 -2.73 -7.40 22.49
N PHE A 7 -3.67 -7.54 23.41
CA PHE A 7 -3.48 -7.17 24.81
C PHE A 7 -3.45 -8.45 25.64
N GLU A 8 -2.40 -8.63 26.43
CA GLU A 8 -2.36 -9.66 27.47
C GLU A 8 -2.99 -9.06 28.71
N ILE A 9 -4.10 -9.67 29.13
CA ILE A 9 -4.85 -9.29 30.32
C ILE A 9 -4.58 -10.40 31.35
N PRO A 10 -3.88 -10.10 32.46
CA PRO A 10 -3.56 -11.11 33.45
C PRO A 10 -4.82 -11.44 34.27
N ILE A 11 -5.15 -12.73 34.34
CA ILE A 11 -6.29 -13.26 35.10
C ILE A 11 -5.75 -14.01 36.31
N ALA A 12 -6.29 -13.72 37.49
CA ALA A 12 -5.88 -14.36 38.73
C ALA A 12 -6.11 -15.88 38.66
N ARG A 13 -5.12 -16.67 39.11
CA ARG A 13 -5.12 -18.14 38.98
C ARG A 13 -6.25 -18.83 39.75
N ASP A 14 -6.84 -18.15 40.72
CA ASP A 14 -7.98 -18.61 41.51
C ASP A 14 -9.34 -18.29 40.86
N GLY A 15 -9.35 -17.64 39.69
CA GLY A 15 -10.56 -17.27 38.96
C GLY A 15 -11.32 -16.08 39.57
N SER A 16 -10.75 -15.39 40.56
CA SER A 16 -11.39 -14.28 41.27
C SER A 16 -11.51 -12.99 40.44
N GLY A 17 -10.87 -12.93 39.27
CA GLY A 17 -10.96 -11.80 38.35
C GLY A 17 -9.62 -11.45 37.71
N LEU A 18 -9.41 -10.15 37.48
CA LEU A 18 -8.16 -9.62 36.95
C LEU A 18 -7.09 -9.61 38.03
N ASP A 19 -5.87 -10.02 37.68
CA ASP A 19 -4.69 -9.87 38.54
C ASP A 19 -4.16 -8.44 38.45
N ASP A 20 -3.45 -7.94 39.47
CA ASP A 20 -2.94 -6.55 39.55
C ASP A 20 -1.80 -6.25 38.55
N GLY A 21 -1.51 -7.19 37.65
CA GLY A 21 -0.50 -7.03 36.61
C GLY A 21 -0.92 -5.98 35.56
N PRO A 22 0.03 -5.20 35.02
CA PRO A 22 -0.28 -4.24 33.97
C PRO A 22 -0.71 -4.96 32.69
N VAL A 23 -1.77 -4.46 32.03
CA VAL A 23 -2.13 -4.89 30.68
C VAL A 23 -0.99 -4.55 29.73
N ARG A 24 -0.47 -5.55 29.02
CA ARG A 24 0.67 -5.38 28.11
C ARG A 24 0.24 -5.57 26.67
N ASN A 25 0.79 -4.74 25.79
CA ASN A 25 0.74 -5.00 24.36
C ASN A 25 1.62 -6.21 24.06
N VAL A 26 1.01 -7.28 23.56
CA VAL A 26 1.70 -8.50 23.16
C VAL A 26 1.47 -8.77 21.68
N PHE A 27 2.49 -9.31 21.03
CA PHE A 27 2.37 -9.83 19.67
C PHE A 27 2.05 -11.32 19.75
N THR A 28 0.83 -11.71 19.38
CA THR A 28 0.44 -13.13 19.40
C THR A 28 1.07 -13.92 18.24
N THR A 29 1.09 -15.24 18.37
CA THR A 29 1.72 -16.19 17.43
C THR A 29 0.94 -16.38 16.12
N GLY A 30 -0.31 -15.92 16.04
CA GLY A 30 -1.12 -16.03 14.83
C GLY A 30 -0.72 -15.00 13.76
N GLY A 31 -0.21 -15.49 12.61
CA GLY A 31 -0.03 -14.67 11.41
C GLY A 31 1.36 -14.01 11.26
N ARG A 32 2.39 -14.50 11.94
CA ARG A 32 3.77 -14.08 11.66
C ARG A 32 4.26 -14.73 10.37
N MET A 33 5.06 -14.00 9.59
CA MET A 33 5.73 -14.55 8.41
C MET A 33 7.09 -15.17 8.77
N LEU A 34 7.66 -14.86 9.94
CA LEU A 34 8.96 -15.33 10.41
C LEU A 34 8.87 -15.86 11.86
N ASN A 35 9.45 -17.04 12.09
CA ASN A 35 9.89 -17.53 13.38
C ASN A 35 11.13 -16.74 13.79
N TYR A 36 11.26 -16.41 15.07
CA TYR A 36 12.46 -15.81 15.64
C TYR A 36 13.03 -16.76 16.70
N ALA A 37 14.35 -16.90 16.76
CA ALA A 37 15.07 -17.64 17.78
C ALA A 37 15.00 -16.88 19.11
N LYS A 38 15.46 -17.53 20.18
CA LYS A 38 15.49 -16.94 21.54
C LYS A 38 16.35 -15.68 21.64
N ASP A 39 17.25 -15.46 20.69
CA ASP A 39 18.11 -14.29 20.53
C ASP A 39 17.50 -13.17 19.67
N GLY A 40 16.28 -13.36 19.17
CA GLY A 40 15.58 -12.39 18.32
C GLY A 40 15.97 -12.43 16.85
N LEU A 41 16.81 -13.39 16.41
CA LEU A 41 17.14 -13.57 15.00
C LEU A 41 16.06 -14.38 14.27
N PRO A 42 15.65 -14.00 13.04
CA PRO A 42 14.68 -14.77 12.28
C PRO A 42 15.23 -16.15 11.88
N VAL A 43 14.49 -17.22 12.20
CA VAL A 43 14.89 -18.63 12.04
C VAL A 43 14.27 -19.28 10.82
N GLU A 44 12.97 -19.05 10.58
CA GLU A 44 12.24 -19.77 9.52
C GLU A 44 10.96 -19.04 9.10
N SER A 45 10.60 -19.07 7.82
CA SER A 45 9.35 -18.47 7.36
C SER A 45 8.14 -19.33 7.75
N GLN A 46 7.19 -18.78 8.52
CA GLN A 46 6.00 -19.52 8.97
C GLN A 46 4.88 -19.63 7.91
N ASN A 47 4.78 -18.67 6.98
CA ASN A 47 3.70 -18.65 5.99
C ASN A 47 4.27 -18.64 4.57
N THR A 48 4.36 -19.84 3.99
CA THR A 48 4.84 -20.09 2.61
C THR A 48 3.71 -20.50 1.66
N THR A 49 2.47 -20.63 2.16
CA THR A 49 1.32 -21.11 1.38
C THR A 49 0.63 -19.99 0.61
N ILE A 50 0.66 -18.76 1.13
CA ILE A 50 0.13 -17.58 0.43
C ILE A 50 1.17 -17.06 -0.56
N SER A 51 0.82 -16.97 -1.84
CA SER A 51 1.72 -16.45 -2.87
C SER A 51 1.79 -14.93 -2.90
N ALA A 52 0.64 -14.27 -2.77
CA ALA A 52 0.52 -12.82 -2.82
C ALA A 52 -0.83 -12.37 -2.22
N ILE A 53 -0.95 -11.08 -1.91
CA ILE A 53 -2.22 -10.41 -1.67
C ILE A 53 -2.46 -9.46 -2.84
N ILE A 54 -3.65 -9.53 -3.44
CA ILE A 54 -4.05 -8.66 -4.55
C ILE A 54 -5.16 -7.76 -4.06
N VAL A 55 -4.94 -6.46 -4.16
CA VAL A 55 -5.93 -5.43 -3.83
C VAL A 55 -6.52 -4.94 -5.14
N VAL A 56 -7.84 -5.06 -5.29
CA VAL A 56 -8.58 -4.46 -6.40
C VAL A 56 -9.22 -3.18 -5.88
N GLU A 57 -8.90 -2.06 -6.52
CA GLU A 57 -9.37 -0.75 -6.06
C GLU A 57 -9.73 0.18 -7.20
N ARG A 58 -10.42 1.28 -6.84
CA ARG A 58 -10.69 2.39 -7.75
C ARG A 58 -9.50 3.35 -7.70
N TYR A 59 -8.80 3.47 -8.83
CA TYR A 59 -7.74 4.44 -9.04
C TYR A 59 -8.33 5.80 -9.41
N PRO A 60 -7.97 6.89 -8.70
CA PRO A 60 -8.47 8.24 -8.97
C PRO A 60 -7.75 8.85 -10.19
N LEU A 61 -8.06 8.33 -11.37
CA LEU A 61 -7.40 8.70 -12.63
C LEU A 61 -7.54 10.20 -12.93
N GLY A 62 -8.74 10.73 -12.74
CA GLY A 62 -9.06 12.13 -12.96
C GLY A 62 -8.22 13.05 -12.08
N GLU A 63 -8.16 12.75 -10.77
CA GLU A 63 -7.37 13.54 -9.81
C GLU A 63 -5.88 13.55 -10.17
N ASN A 64 -5.30 12.40 -10.50
CA ASN A 64 -3.88 12.31 -10.86
C ASN A 64 -3.56 13.11 -12.13
N ARG A 65 -4.41 13.01 -13.16
CA ARG A 65 -4.26 13.79 -14.40
C ARG A 65 -4.45 15.29 -14.15
N PHE A 66 -5.46 15.65 -13.37
CA PHE A 66 -5.74 17.04 -13.01
C PHE A 66 -4.57 17.64 -12.21
N SER A 67 -3.96 16.90 -11.29
CA SER A 67 -2.80 17.36 -10.53
C SER A 67 -1.64 17.74 -11.45
N GLN A 68 -1.23 16.84 -12.36
CA GLN A 68 -0.15 17.14 -13.31
C GLN A 68 -0.47 18.33 -14.21
N TYR A 69 -1.71 18.42 -14.66
CA TYR A 69 -2.20 19.55 -15.43
C TYR A 69 -2.11 20.87 -14.65
N TYR A 70 -2.56 20.85 -13.40
CA TYR A 70 -2.58 22.00 -12.50
C TYR A 70 -1.18 22.47 -12.14
N ASP A 71 -0.26 21.54 -11.88
CA ASP A 71 1.17 21.84 -11.67
C ASP A 71 1.75 22.54 -12.91
N GLY A 72 1.36 22.11 -14.12
CA GLY A 72 1.72 22.78 -15.37
C GLY A 72 1.20 24.23 -15.46
N LEU A 73 0.00 24.50 -14.95
CA LEU A 73 -0.55 25.85 -14.88
C LEU A 73 0.21 26.72 -13.87
N GLU A 74 0.48 26.22 -12.66
CA GLU A 74 1.25 26.96 -11.64
C GLU A 74 2.66 27.30 -12.15
N ASN A 75 3.33 26.33 -12.79
CA ASN A 75 4.64 26.52 -13.39
C ASN A 75 4.62 27.58 -14.50
N THR A 76 3.57 27.60 -15.33
CA THR A 76 3.41 28.60 -16.40
C THR A 76 3.11 29.98 -15.83
N ALA A 77 2.32 30.06 -14.76
CA ALA A 77 1.99 31.31 -14.08
C ALA A 77 3.15 31.85 -13.23
N GLY A 78 4.14 31.02 -12.89
CA GLY A 78 5.25 31.36 -12.00
C GLY A 78 4.82 31.65 -10.56
N ARG A 79 3.62 31.20 -10.17
CA ARG A 79 3.05 31.38 -8.83
C ARG A 79 2.07 30.26 -8.52
N LYS A 80 1.78 30.10 -7.24
CA LYS A 80 0.63 29.30 -6.82
C LYS A 80 -0.68 29.96 -7.25
N LEU A 81 -1.59 29.14 -7.72
CA LEU A 81 -2.95 29.55 -8.07
C LEU A 81 -3.83 29.54 -6.80
N SER A 82 -4.82 30.43 -6.75
CA SER A 82 -5.73 30.52 -5.61
C SER A 82 -6.71 29.34 -5.58
N ILE A 83 -7.42 29.17 -4.46
CA ILE A 83 -8.45 28.12 -4.33
C ILE A 83 -9.59 28.36 -5.33
N GLU A 84 -9.96 29.61 -5.56
CA GLU A 84 -10.99 29.99 -6.54
C GLU A 84 -10.56 29.66 -7.97
N GLU A 85 -9.28 29.88 -8.31
CA GLU A 85 -8.70 29.50 -9.60
C GLU A 85 -8.69 27.96 -9.76
N CYS A 86 -8.31 27.23 -8.70
CA CYS A 86 -8.40 25.77 -8.67
C CYS A 86 -9.82 25.28 -8.94
N TYR A 87 -10.80 25.83 -8.24
CA TYR A 87 -12.20 25.42 -8.38
C TYR A 87 -12.74 25.74 -9.79
N ALA A 88 -12.38 26.89 -10.35
CA ALA A 88 -12.75 27.24 -11.71
C ALA A 88 -12.19 26.25 -12.74
N GLU A 89 -10.94 25.82 -12.54
CA GLU A 89 -10.28 24.81 -13.38
C GLU A 89 -10.95 23.43 -13.24
N VAL A 90 -11.28 23.00 -12.02
CA VAL A 90 -12.03 21.75 -11.78
C VAL A 90 -13.37 21.77 -12.51
N VAL A 91 -14.12 22.87 -12.43
CA VAL A 91 -15.40 23.01 -13.13
C VAL A 91 -15.22 22.99 -14.65
N ARG A 92 -14.19 23.66 -15.16
CA ARG A 92 -13.88 23.71 -16.59
C ARG A 92 -13.50 22.34 -17.15
N CYS A 93 -12.81 21.52 -16.38
CA CYS A 93 -12.33 20.21 -16.79
C CYS A 93 -13.41 19.11 -16.73
N ARG A 94 -14.62 19.40 -16.23
CA ARG A 94 -15.71 18.42 -16.17
C ARG A 94 -16.07 17.87 -17.55
N GLY A 95 -16.28 16.55 -17.62
CA GLY A 95 -16.57 15.82 -18.86
C GLY A 95 -15.37 15.66 -19.81
N THR A 96 -14.17 16.07 -19.41
CA THR A 96 -12.93 15.87 -20.17
C THR A 96 -12.07 14.76 -19.54
N ASP A 97 -10.95 14.42 -20.16
CA ASP A 97 -9.96 13.49 -19.60
C ASP A 97 -9.31 13.97 -18.28
N LEU A 98 -9.49 15.25 -17.94
CA LEU A 98 -9.04 15.90 -16.69
C LEU A 98 -10.16 16.00 -15.63
N ASP A 99 -11.34 15.43 -15.89
CA ASP A 99 -12.41 15.42 -14.92
C ASP A 99 -12.01 14.60 -13.69
N VAL A 100 -11.89 15.26 -12.54
CA VAL A 100 -11.47 14.67 -11.26
C VAL A 100 -12.33 13.49 -10.80
N SER A 101 -13.57 13.39 -11.28
CA SER A 101 -14.46 12.27 -10.95
C SER A 101 -14.13 10.97 -11.71
N LEU A 102 -13.26 11.02 -12.73
CA LEU A 102 -12.87 9.85 -13.49
C LEU A 102 -12.10 8.87 -12.60
N THR A 103 -12.58 7.64 -12.57
CA THR A 103 -11.92 6.53 -11.90
C THR A 103 -11.75 5.37 -12.85
N THR A 104 -10.73 4.55 -12.61
CA THR A 104 -10.53 3.27 -13.30
C THR A 104 -10.27 2.18 -12.26
N VAL A 105 -10.46 0.92 -12.63
CA VAL A 105 -10.15 -0.21 -11.74
C VAL A 105 -8.67 -0.57 -11.94
N ARG A 106 -7.95 -0.79 -10.84
CA ARG A 106 -6.57 -1.30 -10.87
C ARG A 106 -6.35 -2.43 -9.88
N CYS A 107 -5.30 -3.18 -10.11
CA CYS A 107 -4.76 -4.17 -9.17
C CYS A 107 -3.44 -3.68 -8.57
N VAL A 108 -3.32 -3.78 -7.24
CA VAL A 108 -2.05 -3.63 -6.52
C VAL A 108 -1.67 -4.98 -5.92
N VAL A 109 -0.58 -5.55 -6.42
CA VAL A 109 -0.11 -6.88 -6.03
C VAL A 109 1.00 -6.76 -4.99
N HIS A 110 0.81 -7.38 -3.84
CA HIS A 110 1.84 -7.52 -2.80
C HIS A 110 2.33 -8.97 -2.75
N GLU A 111 3.52 -9.23 -3.29
CA GLU A 111 4.13 -10.56 -3.30
C GLU A 111 4.51 -11.00 -1.88
N ASN A 112 4.29 -12.28 -1.56
CA ASN A 112 4.92 -12.90 -0.40
C ASN A 112 6.34 -13.34 -0.80
N PRO A 113 7.41 -12.73 -0.25
CA PRO A 113 8.79 -13.09 -0.60
C PRO A 113 9.17 -14.51 -0.16
N PHE A 114 8.39 -15.13 0.74
CA PHE A 114 8.62 -16.49 1.24
C PHE A 114 7.66 -17.52 0.66
N ALA A 115 6.91 -17.17 -0.39
CA ALA A 115 5.97 -18.08 -1.03
C ALA A 115 6.68 -19.32 -1.59
N ARG A 116 6.20 -20.52 -1.25
CA ARG A 116 6.67 -21.78 -1.84
C ARG A 116 6.41 -21.82 -3.35
N MET A 117 5.29 -21.25 -3.79
CA MET A 117 4.94 -21.08 -5.19
C MET A 117 4.68 -19.59 -5.43
N PRO A 118 5.65 -18.84 -5.96
CA PRO A 118 5.46 -17.42 -6.25
C PRO A 118 4.35 -17.17 -7.26
N LEU A 119 3.63 -16.06 -7.12
CA LEU A 119 2.67 -15.62 -8.12
C LEU A 119 3.43 -15.24 -9.41
N PRO A 120 3.06 -15.79 -10.58
CA PRO A 120 3.66 -15.40 -11.85
C PRO A 120 3.62 -13.87 -12.06
N ARG A 121 4.73 -13.31 -12.57
CA ARG A 121 4.93 -11.87 -12.71
C ARG A 121 4.33 -11.27 -13.99
N ASP A 122 3.88 -12.13 -14.90
CA ASP A 122 3.13 -11.80 -16.11
C ASP A 122 1.62 -11.62 -15.86
N LEU A 123 1.14 -11.91 -14.65
CA LEU A 123 -0.24 -11.64 -14.23
C LEU A 123 -0.37 -10.25 -13.58
N PHE A 124 -1.54 -9.61 -13.75
CA PHE A 124 -1.85 -8.28 -13.21
C PHE A 124 -0.83 -7.22 -13.68
N VAL A 125 -0.66 -7.17 -15.01
CA VAL A 125 0.25 -6.26 -15.72
C VAL A 125 -0.53 -5.18 -16.48
N GLY A 126 -1.69 -4.79 -15.95
CA GLY A 126 -2.52 -3.74 -16.52
C GLY A 126 -1.80 -2.38 -16.55
N PRO A 127 -2.27 -1.45 -17.39
CA PRO A 127 -1.64 -0.13 -17.57
C PRO A 127 -1.61 0.71 -16.29
N TYR A 128 -2.53 0.46 -15.35
CA TYR A 128 -2.62 1.13 -14.06
C TYR A 128 -2.24 0.25 -12.87
N ASP A 129 -1.79 -0.98 -13.12
CA ASP A 129 -1.48 -1.94 -12.06
C ASP A 129 -0.11 -1.67 -11.45
N GLU A 130 0.06 -2.04 -10.18
CA GLU A 130 1.33 -1.96 -9.47
C GLU A 130 1.65 -3.29 -8.79
N ARG A 131 2.94 -3.56 -8.61
CA ARG A 131 3.40 -4.76 -7.91
C ARG A 131 4.55 -4.44 -6.99
N TYR A 132 4.45 -4.92 -5.77
CA TYR A 132 5.43 -4.79 -4.70
C TYR A 132 5.95 -6.18 -4.34
N GLY A 133 7.27 -6.33 -4.35
CA GLY A 133 7.93 -7.60 -4.10
C GLY A 133 9.39 -7.42 -3.71
N SER A 134 10.05 -8.53 -3.39
CA SER A 134 11.48 -8.53 -3.10
C SER A 134 12.29 -8.45 -4.39
N LYS A 135 13.35 -7.65 -4.38
CA LYS A 135 14.32 -7.54 -5.48
C LYS A 135 15.74 -7.57 -4.90
N GLY A 136 16.00 -8.64 -4.13
CA GLY A 136 17.23 -8.88 -3.38
C GLY A 136 17.26 -8.11 -2.06
N GLU A 137 17.94 -8.66 -1.06
CA GLU A 137 18.25 -7.99 0.23
C GLU A 137 17.09 -7.80 1.22
N GLY A 138 16.00 -8.55 1.07
CA GLY A 138 14.93 -8.62 2.10
C GLY A 138 13.99 -7.41 2.17
N TRP A 139 14.23 -6.38 1.35
CA TRP A 139 13.35 -5.22 1.25
C TRP A 139 12.26 -5.42 0.19
N ILE A 140 11.01 -5.09 0.56
CA ILE A 140 9.89 -5.02 -0.36
C ILE A 140 9.92 -3.65 -1.05
N ARG A 141 9.95 -3.65 -2.38
CA ARG A 141 9.87 -2.44 -3.21
C ARG A 141 8.93 -2.65 -4.37
N ARG A 142 8.55 -1.56 -5.04
CA ARG A 142 7.82 -1.66 -6.32
C ARG A 142 8.71 -2.33 -7.36
N VAL A 143 8.24 -3.46 -7.89
CA VAL A 143 8.94 -4.28 -8.90
C VAL A 143 8.30 -4.16 -10.28
N PHE A 144 7.05 -3.69 -10.35
CA PHE A 144 6.37 -3.34 -11.59
C PHE A 144 5.43 -2.16 -11.34
N ALA A 145 5.37 -1.27 -12.32
CA ALA A 145 4.38 -0.21 -12.44
C ALA A 145 3.88 -0.24 -13.88
N GLY A 146 2.55 -0.19 -14.04
CA GLY A 146 1.93 -0.08 -15.35
C GLY A 146 2.37 1.20 -16.07
N VAL A 147 2.32 1.15 -17.41
CA VAL A 147 2.83 2.23 -18.26
C VAL A 147 2.16 3.58 -18.00
N GLU A 148 0.91 3.61 -17.53
CA GLU A 148 0.22 4.85 -17.19
C GLU A 148 0.56 5.33 -15.78
N VAL A 149 0.77 4.42 -14.81
CA VAL A 149 1.24 4.79 -13.46
C VAL A 149 2.63 5.44 -13.53
N ALA A 150 3.53 4.86 -14.33
CA ALA A 150 4.90 5.35 -14.47
C ALA A 150 4.99 6.79 -15.00
N LYS A 151 3.94 7.28 -15.70
CA LYS A 151 3.89 8.68 -16.18
C LYS A 151 3.66 9.67 -15.04
N PHE A 152 3.06 9.23 -13.94
CA PHE A 152 2.80 10.08 -12.77
C PHE A 152 4.05 10.26 -11.90
N ASP A 153 4.91 9.25 -11.83
CA ASP A 153 6.13 9.30 -10.99
C ASP A 153 7.19 10.31 -11.50
N VAL A 154 7.20 10.65 -12.79
CA VAL A 154 8.18 11.56 -13.39
C VAL A 154 7.94 13.03 -12.98
N ALA A 155 6.76 13.34 -12.43
CA ALA A 155 6.40 14.70 -12.01
C ALA A 155 6.85 15.05 -10.57
N GLU A 156 7.31 14.08 -9.77
CA GLU A 156 7.71 14.29 -8.37
C GLU A 156 9.23 14.47 -8.14
N THR A 157 10.03 14.73 -9.19
CA THR A 157 11.49 14.99 -9.08
C THR A 157 11.83 16.43 -9.40
#